data_AF-A0A2W4LXQ8-F1
#
_entry.id   AF-A0A2W4LXQ8-F1
#
_cell.length_a   1.000
_cell.length_b   1.000
_cell.length_c   1.000
_cell.angle_alpha   90.00
_cell.angle_beta   90.00
_cell.angle_gamma   90.00
#
_symmetry.space_group_name_H-M   'P 1'
#
loop_
_entity.id
_entity.type
_entity.pdbx_description
1 polymer ?
#
loop_
_entity_poly.entity_id
_entity_poly.type
_entity_poly.pdbx_seq_one_letter_code
_entity_poly.pdbx_strand_id
1 'polypeptide(L)'
;MRLAGESALVVGGGEVAARKVALLVRAGARVTVVAPQLSPALAERAARGELHHVAAEFQPEHLDGMRLVVAATHKRSINAWVAHQAERRNVPVNVVDDRELSRFIMPAIVDRSPVV
;
A
#
# COMPACT_ATOMS: atom_id res chain seq x y z
N MET A 1 0.32 -11.11 -10.35
CA MET A 1 -0.39 -9.85 -10.61
C MET A 1 0.57 -8.87 -11.26
N ARG A 2 0.21 -8.25 -12.39
CA ARG A 2 1.00 -7.15 -12.98
C ARG A 2 0.58 -5.85 -12.31
N LEU A 3 1.55 -5.10 -11.79
CA LEU A 3 1.32 -3.86 -11.03
C LEU A 3 1.60 -2.59 -11.84
N ALA A 4 2.33 -2.72 -12.95
CA ALA A 4 2.69 -1.59 -13.79
C ALA A 4 1.43 -0.85 -14.29
N GLY A 5 1.29 0.42 -13.93
CA GLY A 5 0.16 1.29 -14.28
C GLY A 5 -1.06 1.17 -13.37
N GLU A 6 -1.09 0.22 -12.43
CA GLU A 6 -2.24 -0.08 -11.58
C GLU A 6 -2.25 0.77 -10.30
N SER A 7 -3.44 1.11 -9.81
CA SER A 7 -3.63 1.88 -8.57
C SER A 7 -3.42 1.00 -7.34
N ALA A 8 -2.49 1.38 -6.47
CA ALA A 8 -2.22 0.68 -5.21
C ALA A 8 -2.36 1.63 -4.03
N LEU A 9 -3.12 1.21 -3.01
CA LEU A 9 -3.28 1.96 -1.77
C LEU A 9 -2.32 1.44 -0.69
N VAL A 10 -1.70 2.35 0.05
CA VAL A 10 -0.97 2.06 1.28
C VAL A 10 -1.60 2.86 2.42
N VAL A 11 -2.05 2.17 3.46
CA VAL A 11 -2.60 2.80 4.67
C VAL A 11 -1.53 2.81 5.75
N GLY A 12 -1.16 4.01 6.19
CA GLY A 12 -0.07 4.25 7.13
C GLY A 12 1.09 5.01 6.50
N GLY A 13 1.72 5.87 7.30
CA GLY A 13 2.79 6.78 6.86
C GLY A 13 4.14 6.54 7.53
N GLY A 14 4.34 5.41 8.20
CA GLY A 14 5.60 5.10 8.89
C GLY A 14 6.65 4.42 8.00
N GLU A 15 7.78 4.04 8.60
CA GLU A 15 8.90 3.36 7.92
C GLU A 15 8.49 2.02 7.27
N VAL A 16 7.56 1.30 7.89
CA VAL A 16 7.02 0.07 7.33
C VAL A 16 6.30 0.36 6.00
N ALA A 17 5.48 1.42 5.96
CA ALA A 17 4.81 1.85 4.75
C ALA A 17 5.83 2.30 3.69
N ALA A 18 6.87 3.05 4.08
CA ALA A 18 7.95 3.49 3.17
C ALA A 18 8.60 2.33 2.41
N ARG A 19 8.90 1.22 3.11
CA ARG A 19 9.44 0.00 2.49
C ARG A 19 8.48 -0.64 1.49
N LYS A 20 7.18 -0.62 1.78
CA LYS A 20 6.15 -1.18 0.88
C LYS A 20 5.91 -0.30 -0.34
N VAL A 21 5.86 1.03 -0.14
CA VAL A 21 5.78 2.01 -1.22
C VAL A 21 6.96 1.86 -2.17
N ALA A 22 8.19 1.76 -1.68
CA ALA A 22 9.37 1.57 -2.52
C ALA A 22 9.27 0.34 -3.44
N LEU A 23 8.71 -0.76 -2.92
CA LEU A 23 8.49 -1.99 -3.68
C LEU A 23 7.39 -1.81 -4.74
N LEU A 24 6.27 -1.18 -4.38
CA LEU A 24 5.17 -0.91 -5.31
C LEU A 24 5.58 0.05 -6.45
N VAL A 25 6.29 1.13 -6.13
CA VAL A 25 6.82 2.09 -7.11
C VAL A 25 7.78 1.39 -8.08
N ARG A 26 8.69 0.57 -7.57
CA ARG A 26 9.60 -0.23 -8.42
C ARG A 26 8.85 -1.21 -9.34
N ALA A 27 7.69 -1.71 -8.92
CA ALA A 27 6.82 -2.54 -9.75
C ALA A 27 5.98 -1.73 -10.77
N GLY A 28 6.13 -0.40 -10.80
CA GLY A 28 5.42 0.51 -11.69
C GLY A 28 3.99 0.85 -11.25
N ALA A 29 3.62 0.59 -9.98
CA ALA A 29 2.29 0.92 -9.48
C ALA A 29 2.12 2.44 -9.30
N ARG A 30 0.88 2.92 -9.48
CA ARG A 30 0.46 4.27 -9.09
C ARG A 30 0.07 4.24 -7.63
N VAL A 31 0.99 4.69 -6.76
CA VAL A 31 0.84 4.52 -5.31
C VAL A 31 0.14 5.72 -4.69
N THR A 32 -0.91 5.45 -3.91
CA THR A 32 -1.54 6.42 -3.02
C THR A 32 -1.28 6.02 -1.57
N VAL A 33 -0.82 6.96 -0.75
CA VAL A 33 -0.62 6.78 0.69
C VAL A 33 -1.67 7.56 1.45
N VAL A 34 -2.45 6.88 2.29
CA VAL A 34 -3.39 7.52 3.22
C VAL A 34 -2.80 7.45 4.63
N ALA A 35 -2.45 8.61 5.17
CA ALA A 35 -2.00 8.77 6.54
C ALA A 35 -2.07 10.24 6.97
N PRO A 36 -2.38 10.55 8.25
CA PRO A 36 -2.37 11.93 8.74
C PRO A 36 -1.01 12.60 8.57
N GLN A 37 0.07 11.83 8.68
CA GLN A 37 1.45 12.27 8.60
C GLN A 37 2.30 11.23 7.86
N LEU A 38 3.35 11.68 7.20
CA LEU A 38 4.34 10.84 6.54
C LEU A 38 5.66 10.86 7.29
N SER A 39 6.38 9.74 7.25
CA SER A 39 7.79 9.71 7.62
C SER A 39 8.62 10.49 6.61
N PRO A 40 9.84 10.94 6.98
CA PRO A 40 10.69 11.70 6.08
C PRO A 40 10.91 11.03 4.72
N ALA A 41 11.12 9.70 4.72
CA ALA A 41 11.33 8.94 3.50
C ALA A 41 10.11 8.94 2.56
N LEU A 42 8.88 8.94 3.10
CA LEU A 42 7.66 9.04 2.29
C LEU A 42 7.39 10.48 1.83
N ALA A 43 7.67 11.47 2.68
CA ALA A 43 7.53 12.88 2.33
C ALA A 43 8.46 13.26 1.16
N GLU A 44 9.70 12.79 1.16
CA GLU A 44 10.63 12.99 0.04
C GLU A 44 10.12 12.36 -1.26
N ARG A 45 9.58 11.15 -1.21
CA ARG A 45 8.98 10.48 -2.39
C ARG A 45 7.77 11.22 -2.92
N ALA A 46 6.91 11.71 -2.03
CA ALA A 46 5.78 12.56 -2.39
C ALA A 46 6.25 13.84 -3.10
N ALA A 47 7.28 14.50 -2.56
CA ALA A 47 7.87 15.70 -3.16
C ALA A 47 8.48 15.45 -4.56
N ARG A 48 8.97 14.23 -4.82
CA ARG A 48 9.45 13.79 -6.14
C ARG A 48 8.33 13.32 -7.09
N GLY A 49 7.07 13.34 -6.65
CA GLY A 49 5.92 12.88 -7.44
C GLY A 49 5.84 11.37 -7.64
N GLU A 50 6.57 10.58 -6.83
CA GLU A 50 6.57 9.11 -6.93
C GLU A 50 5.32 8.46 -6.32
N LEU A 51 4.57 9.21 -5.50
CA LEU A 51 3.35 8.78 -4.84
C LEU A 51 2.39 9.95 -4.65
N HIS A 52 1.11 9.66 -4.50
CA HIS A 52 0.09 10.61 -4.06
C HIS A 52 -0.13 10.47 -2.55
N HIS A 53 -0.12 11.60 -1.82
CA HIS A 53 -0.38 11.61 -0.37
C HIS A 53 -1.76 12.19 -0.08
N VAL A 54 -2.56 11.43 0.65
CA VAL A 54 -3.83 11.86 1.25
C VAL A 54 -3.61 12.02 2.75
N ALA A 55 -3.56 13.28 3.20
CA ALA A 55 -3.37 13.65 4.61
C ALA A 55 -4.66 13.44 5.43
N ALA A 56 -5.06 12.18 5.61
CA ALA A 56 -6.27 11.80 6.31
C ALA A 56 -6.13 10.45 7.03
N GLU A 57 -7.07 10.15 7.92
CA GLU A 57 -7.29 8.79 8.40
C GLU A 57 -7.92 7.93 7.29
N PHE A 58 -7.73 6.62 7.37
CA PHE A 58 -8.36 5.71 6.41
C PHE A 58 -9.88 5.80 6.49
N GLN A 59 -10.52 5.76 5.33
CA GLN A 59 -11.95 5.67 5.13
C GLN A 59 -12.21 4.63 4.04
N PRO A 60 -13.32 3.88 4.09
CA PRO A 60 -13.57 2.79 3.15
C PRO A 60 -13.59 3.21 1.68
N GLU A 61 -13.95 4.46 1.38
CA GLU A 61 -14.01 5.06 0.03
C GLU A 61 -12.62 5.19 -0.60
N HIS A 62 -11.55 5.22 0.21
CA HIS A 62 -10.18 5.22 -0.32
C HIS A 62 -9.83 3.90 -1.05
N LEU A 63 -10.62 2.83 -0.86
CA LEU A 63 -10.45 1.58 -1.60
C LEU A 63 -11.05 1.64 -3.01
N ASP A 64 -11.86 2.65 -3.32
CA ASP A 64 -12.58 2.71 -4.59
C ASP A 64 -11.58 2.88 -5.75
N GLY A 65 -11.70 2.00 -6.76
CA GLY A 65 -10.79 1.96 -7.90
C GLY A 65 -9.39 1.42 -7.60
N MET A 66 -9.12 0.94 -6.39
CA MET A 66 -7.82 0.36 -6.02
C MET A 66 -7.72 -1.10 -6.46
N ARG A 67 -6.56 -1.48 -7.00
CA ARG A 67 -6.27 -2.87 -7.39
C ARG A 67 -5.74 -3.71 -6.25
N LEU A 68 -5.17 -3.08 -5.23
CA LEU A 68 -4.71 -3.70 -4.00
C LEU A 68 -4.62 -2.64 -2.90
N VAL A 69 -4.62 -3.11 -1.66
CA VAL A 69 -4.27 -2.29 -0.49
C VAL A 69 -3.23 -2.97 0.39
N VAL A 70 -2.33 -2.17 0.95
CA VAL A 70 -1.39 -2.59 2.00
C VAL A 70 -1.71 -1.84 3.30
N ALA A 71 -2.08 -2.57 4.35
CA ALA A 71 -2.28 -2.02 5.68
C ALA A 71 -0.97 -2.10 6.48
N ALA A 72 -0.34 -0.95 6.70
CA ALA A 72 0.99 -0.81 7.28
C ALA A 72 1.01 0.20 8.44
N THR A 73 -0.02 0.17 9.29
CA THR A 73 -0.10 1.02 10.49
C THR A 73 0.36 0.27 11.74
N HIS A 74 0.71 1.01 12.80
CA HIS A 74 1.00 0.45 14.13
C HIS A 74 -0.27 0.04 14.92
N LYS A 75 -1.46 0.39 14.42
CA LYS A 75 -2.73 0.11 15.10
C LYS A 75 -3.36 -1.14 14.48
N ARG A 76 -3.29 -2.26 15.19
CA ARG A 76 -3.87 -3.54 14.72
C ARG A 76 -5.36 -3.42 14.39
N SER A 77 -6.11 -2.62 15.15
CA SER A 77 -7.54 -2.36 14.89
C SER A 77 -7.78 -1.69 13.54
N ILE A 78 -6.95 -0.71 13.14
CA ILE A 78 -7.03 -0.08 11.82
C ILE A 78 -6.68 -1.10 10.73
N ASN A 79 -5.62 -1.89 10.93
CA ASN A 79 -5.20 -2.88 9.94
C ASN A 79 -6.31 -3.94 9.71
N ALA A 80 -6.95 -4.43 10.77
CA ALA A 80 -8.08 -5.35 10.68
C ALA A 80 -9.29 -4.69 10.01
N TRP A 81 -9.57 -3.42 10.30
CA TRP A 81 -10.65 -2.68 9.65
C TRP A 81 -10.40 -2.50 8.15
N VAL A 82 -9.18 -2.12 7.73
CA VAL A 82 -8.78 -2.05 6.32
C VAL A 82 -8.96 -3.40 5.64
N ALA A 83 -8.50 -4.49 6.26
CA ALA A 83 -8.64 -5.84 5.72
C ALA A 83 -10.11 -6.21 5.50
N HIS A 84 -10.95 -6.00 6.51
CA HIS A 84 -12.38 -6.26 6.42
C HIS A 84 -13.07 -5.45 5.30
N GLN A 85 -12.75 -4.16 5.17
CA GLN A 85 -13.32 -3.30 4.13
C GLN A 85 -12.86 -3.67 2.72
N ALA A 86 -11.60 -4.12 2.59
CA ALA A 86 -11.01 -4.57 1.34
C ALA A 86 -11.64 -5.90 0.89
N GLU A 87 -11.82 -6.85 1.81
CA GLU A 87 -12.48 -8.13 1.52
C GLU A 87 -13.91 -7.94 1.01
N ARG A 88 -14.68 -7.05 1.66
CA ARG A 88 -16.06 -6.72 1.22
C ARG A 88 -16.13 -6.14 -0.20
N ARG A 89 -15.04 -5.55 -0.68
CA ARG A 89 -14.91 -4.95 -2.02
C ARG A 89 -14.16 -5.84 -3.02
N ASN A 90 -13.78 -7.05 -2.62
CA ASN A 90 -12.91 -7.94 -3.40
C ASN A 90 -11.57 -7.29 -3.79
N VAL A 91 -11.06 -6.37 -2.96
CA VAL A 91 -9.74 -5.76 -3.13
C VAL A 91 -8.71 -6.62 -2.39
N PRO A 92 -7.67 -7.14 -3.06
CA PRO A 92 -6.58 -7.83 -2.39
C PRO A 92 -5.93 -6.97 -1.30
N VAL A 93 -5.85 -7.50 -0.08
CA VAL A 93 -5.22 -6.84 1.06
C VAL A 93 -3.99 -7.59 1.55
N ASN A 94 -2.90 -6.84 1.79
CA ASN A 94 -1.75 -7.30 2.56
C ASN A 94 -1.71 -6.53 3.88
N VAL A 95 -1.81 -7.25 5.00
CA VAL A 95 -1.59 -6.66 6.32
C VAL A 95 -0.16 -6.96 6.73
N VAL A 96 0.62 -5.92 7.02
CA VAL A 96 2.02 -6.12 7.40
C VAL A 96 2.08 -6.84 8.75
N ASP A 97 2.90 -7.88 8.80
CA ASP A 97 3.17 -8.73 9.96
C ASP A 97 1.95 -9.48 10.55
N ASP A 98 0.81 -9.50 9.86
CA ASP A 98 -0.37 -10.29 10.23
C ASP A 98 -0.80 -11.17 9.04
N ARG A 99 -0.41 -12.45 9.10
CA ARG A 99 -0.68 -13.43 8.03
C ARG A 99 -2.14 -13.85 7.97
N GLU A 100 -2.84 -13.88 9.11
CA GLU A 100 -4.24 -14.30 9.18
C GLU A 100 -5.15 -13.28 8.51
N LEU A 101 -4.83 -11.99 8.63
CA LEU A 101 -5.55 -10.90 7.96
C LEU A 101 -5.08 -10.62 6.53
N SER A 102 -4.01 -11.28 6.08
CA SER A 102 -3.44 -11.08 4.74
C SER A 102 -4.07 -12.02 3.72
N ARG A 103 -4.70 -11.44 2.68
CA ARG A 103 -5.26 -12.21 1.56
C ARG A 103 -4.30 -12.39 0.39
N PHE A 104 -3.15 -11.71 0.45
CA PHE A 104 -1.98 -12.03 -0.35
C PHE A 104 -0.69 -11.77 0.44
N ILE A 105 0.34 -12.55 0.15
CA ILE A 105 1.71 -12.25 0.57
C ILE A 105 2.31 -11.40 -0.53
N MET A 106 2.81 -10.21 -0.20
CA MET A 106 3.58 -9.44 -1.15
C MET A 106 4.87 -10.23 -1.46
N PRO A 107 5.02 -10.81 -2.67
CA PRO A 107 6.19 -11.60 -2.97
C PRO A 107 7.43 -10.70 -2.89
N ALA A 108 8.59 -11.28 -2.55
CA ALA A 108 9.85 -10.60 -2.82
C ALA A 108 9.82 -10.22 -4.31
N ILE A 109 9.85 -8.92 -4.61
CA ILE A 109 9.86 -8.46 -6.00
C ILE A 109 11.20 -8.90 -6.58
N VAL A 110 11.19 -10.03 -7.27
CA VAL A 110 12.29 -10.45 -8.12
C VAL A 110 12.13 -9.62 -9.39
N ASP A 111 12.92 -8.56 -9.46
CA ASP A 111 13.14 -7.81 -10.68
C ASP A 111 13.69 -8.79 -11.74
N ARG A 112 12.88 -9.13 -12.74
CA ARG A 112 13.26 -10.00 -13.87
C ARG A 112 13.33 -9.19 -15.16
N SER A 113 13.91 -8.00 -15.10
CA SER A 113 14.09 -7.13 -16.26
C SER A 113 15.45 -7.35 -16.92
N PRO A 114 15.48 -7.65 -18.24
CA PRO A 114 14.88 -8.83 -18.83
C PRO A 114 15.73 -10.09 -18.55
N VAL A 115 15.08 -11.25 -18.40
CA VAL A 115 15.74 -12.51 -18.73
C VAL A 115 15.72 -12.59 -20.27
N VAL A 116 16.87 -12.34 -20.89
CA VAL A 116 17.12 -12.66 -22.29
C VAL A 116 17.02 -14.17 -22.53
#